data_AF-A0A3S0LXH2-F1
#
_entry.id   AF-A0A3S0LXH2-F1
#
_cell.length_a   1.000
_cell.length_b   1.000
_cell.length_c   1.000
_cell.angle_alpha   90.00
_cell.angle_beta   90.00
_cell.angle_gamma   90.00
#
_symmetry.space_group_name_H-M   'P 1'
#
loop_
_entity.id
_entity.type
_entity.pdbx_description
1 polymer ?
#
loop_
_entity_poly.entity_id
_entity_poly.type
_entity_poly.pdbx_seq_one_letter_code
_entity_poly.pdbx_strand_id
1 'polypeptide(L)'
;MKLNKIEKQYLDKAIIRGGLFLLDADSAIKFIGACQVHNIVILGVDAFLLFDNKTQPVMDYSIDFTSNNYSNSAFNRYNDSIILIEKRKDLYFEIITK
;
A
#
# COMPACT_ATOMS: atom_id res chain seq x y z
N MET A 1 -9.51 -12.98 2.85
CA MET A 1 -8.78 -12.29 1.77
C MET A 1 -7.98 -13.31 0.97
N LYS A 2 -7.95 -13.23 -0.36
CA LYS A 2 -7.15 -14.11 -1.20
C LYS A 2 -5.87 -13.37 -1.59
N LEU A 3 -4.73 -13.79 -1.03
CA LEU A 3 -3.44 -13.15 -1.30
C LEU A 3 -2.95 -13.44 -2.72
N ASN A 4 -2.47 -12.40 -3.41
CA ASN A 4 -1.78 -12.48 -4.69
C ASN A 4 -0.34 -13.01 -4.50
N LYS A 5 0.37 -13.23 -5.62
CA LYS A 5 1.72 -13.80 -5.59
C LYS A 5 2.73 -12.92 -4.86
N ILE A 6 2.61 -11.59 -4.96
CA ILE A 6 3.52 -10.64 -4.30
C ILE A 6 3.17 -10.52 -2.82
N GLU A 7 1.90 -10.40 -2.44
CA GLU A 7 1.48 -10.34 -1.03
C GLU A 7 1.97 -11.56 -0.23
N LYS A 8 1.97 -12.75 -0.84
CA LYS A 8 2.54 -13.95 -0.21
C LYS A 8 4.04 -13.83 0.10
N GLN A 9 4.80 -13.03 -0.65
CA GLN A 9 6.24 -12.81 -0.40
C GLN A 9 6.51 -11.87 0.78
N TYR A 10 5.50 -11.15 1.25
CA TYR A 10 5.60 -10.18 2.34
C TYR A 10 4.77 -10.60 3.55
N LEU A 11 4.26 -11.84 3.57
CA LEU A 11 3.37 -12.32 4.64
C LEU A 11 4.04 -12.32 6.02
N ASP A 12 5.34 -12.58 6.06
CA ASP A 12 6.18 -12.54 7.27
C ASP A 12 6.42 -11.11 7.81
N LYS A 13 6.20 -10.10 6.97
CA LYS A 13 6.38 -8.67 7.28
C LYS A 13 5.05 -7.95 7.49
N ALA A 14 3.94 -8.61 7.17
CA ALA A 14 2.63 -8.02 7.21
C ALA A 14 1.94 -8.26 8.55
N ILE A 15 1.25 -7.24 9.02
CA ILE A 15 0.27 -7.35 10.10
C ILE A 15 -1.08 -7.61 9.46
N ILE A 16 -1.67 -8.78 9.73
CA ILE A 16 -3.01 -9.13 9.26
C ILE A 16 -4.03 -8.82 10.34
N ARG A 17 -4.90 -7.84 10.08
CA ARG A 17 -5.86 -7.38 11.08
C ARG A 17 -7.16 -6.89 10.46
N GLY A 18 -8.29 -7.44 10.91
CA GLY A 18 -9.60 -7.02 10.41
C GLY A 18 -9.79 -7.25 8.91
N GLY A 19 -9.02 -8.17 8.32
CA GLY A 19 -9.00 -8.41 6.88
C GLY A 19 -8.01 -7.56 6.08
N LEU A 20 -7.32 -6.60 6.73
CA LEU A 20 -6.32 -5.74 6.10
C LEU A 20 -4.95 -6.41 6.04
N PHE A 21 -4.21 -6.15 4.96
CA PHE A 21 -2.81 -6.54 4.80
C PHE A 21 -1.93 -5.30 5.00
N LEU A 22 -1.39 -5.14 6.21
CA LEU A 22 -0.71 -3.91 6.59
C LEU A 22 0.80 -4.11 6.64
N LEU A 23 1.52 -3.31 5.86
CA LEU A 23 2.97 -3.27 5.83
C LEU A 23 3.49 -2.01 6.53
N ASP A 24 4.62 -2.10 7.20
CA ASP A 24 5.38 -0.91 7.58
C ASP A 24 5.86 -0.15 6.33
N ALA A 25 6.30 1.10 6.51
CA ALA A 25 6.68 1.96 5.41
C ALA A 25 7.79 1.37 4.52
N ASP A 26 8.80 0.72 5.09
CA ASP A 26 9.93 0.18 4.33
C ASP A 26 9.55 -1.08 3.55
N SER A 27 8.71 -1.93 4.14
CA SER A 27 8.15 -3.11 3.48
C SER A 27 7.16 -2.72 2.39
N ALA A 28 6.35 -1.68 2.61
CA ALA A 28 5.44 -1.12 1.62
C ALA A 28 6.18 -0.57 0.40
N ILE A 29 7.26 0.19 0.59
CA ILE A 29 8.11 0.68 -0.53
C ILE A 29 8.71 -0.49 -1.31
N LYS A 30 9.22 -1.52 -0.62
CA LYS A 30 9.74 -2.72 -1.29
C LYS A 30 8.64 -3.45 -2.06
N PHE A 31 7.44 -3.54 -1.50
CA PHE A 31 6.29 -4.15 -2.15
C PHE A 31 5.92 -3.41 -3.43
N ILE A 32 5.89 -2.08 -3.40
CA ILE A 32 5.65 -1.24 -4.59
C ILE A 32 6.72 -1.47 -5.66
N GLY A 33 7.99 -1.57 -5.25
CA GLY A 33 9.08 -1.92 -6.16
C GLY A 33 8.90 -3.29 -6.82
N ALA A 34 8.43 -4.28 -6.07
CA ALA A 34 8.09 -5.60 -6.62
C ALA A 34 6.91 -5.52 -7.61
N CYS A 35 5.88 -4.73 -7.30
CA CYS A 35 4.78 -4.47 -8.24
C CYS A 35 5.28 -3.85 -9.54
N GLN A 36 6.19 -2.88 -9.45
CA GLN A 36 6.81 -2.26 -10.63
C GLN A 36 7.57 -3.26 -11.49
N VAL A 37 8.43 -4.10 -10.88
CA VAL A 37 9.19 -5.14 -11.60
C VAL A 37 8.26 -6.14 -12.30
N HIS A 38 7.12 -6.44 -11.69
CA HIS A 38 6.15 -7.41 -12.22
C HIS A 38 5.00 -6.80 -13.02
N ASN A 39 5.04 -5.49 -13.34
CA ASN A 39 3.97 -4.76 -14.02
C ASN A 39 2.58 -4.93 -13.37
N ILE A 40 2.53 -4.98 -12.04
CA ILE A 40 1.27 -5.08 -11.29
C ILE A 40 0.74 -3.67 -11.02
N VAL A 41 -0.46 -3.38 -11.54
CA VAL A 41 -1.09 -2.07 -11.40
C VAL A 41 -1.53 -1.85 -9.96
N ILE A 42 -1.05 -0.75 -9.36
CA ILE A 42 -1.56 -0.23 -8.08
C ILE A 42 -2.85 0.54 -8.35
N LEU A 43 -3.87 0.23 -7.55
CA LEU A 43 -5.19 0.84 -7.56
C LEU A 43 -5.36 1.87 -6.44
N GLY A 44 -4.63 1.70 -5.33
CA GLY A 44 -4.61 2.67 -4.25
C GLY A 44 -3.60 2.32 -3.16
N VAL A 45 -3.39 3.26 -2.25
CA VAL A 45 -2.62 3.08 -1.01
C VAL A 45 -3.44 3.67 0.11
N ASP A 46 -3.75 2.88 1.13
CA ASP A 46 -4.46 3.33 2.32
C ASP A 46 -3.52 3.30 3.53
N ALA A 47 -3.48 4.40 4.28
CA ALA A 47 -2.62 4.53 5.45
C ALA A 47 -3.39 4.36 6.76
N PHE A 48 -2.73 3.78 7.76
CA PHE A 48 -3.32 3.42 9.03
C PHE A 48 -2.36 3.68 10.20
N LEU A 49 -2.93 4.10 11.32
CA LEU A 49 -2.33 3.99 12.64
C LEU A 49 -2.79 2.69 13.30
N LEU A 50 -1.84 1.99 13.90
CA LEU A 50 -2.09 0.78 14.68
C LEU A 50 -1.92 1.07 16.17
N PHE A 51 -2.97 0.76 16.92
CA PHE A 51 -2.98 0.71 18.38
C PHE A 51 -3.24 -0.73 18.81
N ASP A 52 -3.03 -1.08 20.08
CA ASP A 52 -3.16 -2.46 20.59
C ASP A 52 -4.42 -3.17 20.07
N ASN A 53 -5.60 -2.56 20.26
CA ASN A 53 -6.88 -3.14 19.86
C ASN A 53 -7.63 -2.36 18.75
N LYS A 54 -6.99 -1.36 18.11
CA LYS A 54 -7.63 -0.53 17.08
C LYS A 54 -6.75 -0.30 15.85
N THR A 55 -7.41 -0.18 14.71
CA THR A 55 -6.84 0.31 13.46
C THR A 55 -7.58 1.59 13.09
N GLN A 56 -6.85 2.66 12.83
CA GLN A 56 -7.45 3.95 12.46
C GLN A 56 -6.95 4.38 11.07
N PRO A 57 -7.84 4.60 10.09
CA PRO A 57 -7.44 5.11 8.78
C PRO A 57 -6.95 6.56 8.87
N VAL A 58 -5.98 6.90 8.04
CA VAL A 58 -5.39 8.23 7.93
C VAL A 58 -5.58 8.73 6.49
N MET A 59 -6.74 9.36 6.25
CA MET A 59 -7.18 9.75 4.91
C MET A 59 -6.18 10.68 4.19
N ASP A 60 -5.52 11.59 4.91
CA ASP A 60 -4.55 12.53 4.34
C ASP A 60 -3.30 11.85 3.75
N TYR A 61 -3.06 10.59 4.14
CA TYR A 61 -1.95 9.76 3.66
C TYR A 61 -2.43 8.57 2.85
N SER A 62 -3.63 8.67 2.27
CA SER A 62 -4.21 7.65 1.39
C SER A 62 -4.44 8.22 -0.02
N ILE A 63 -4.39 7.37 -1.03
CA ILE A 63 -4.56 7.75 -2.43
C ILE A 63 -5.33 6.70 -3.21
N ASP A 64 -6.30 7.16 -4.01
CA ASP A 64 -7.13 6.31 -4.88
C ASP A 64 -6.84 6.60 -6.36
N PHE A 65 -6.25 5.61 -7.04
CA PHE A 65 -5.93 5.64 -8.46
C PHE A 65 -7.03 5.06 -9.36
N THR A 66 -8.17 4.66 -8.79
CA THR A 66 -9.33 4.16 -9.53
C THR A 66 -10.25 5.28 -10.02
N SER A 67 -10.15 6.47 -9.42
CA SER A 67 -10.93 7.64 -9.85
C SER A 67 -10.61 8.04 -11.30
N ASN A 68 -11.64 8.36 -12.09
CA ASN A 68 -11.52 8.79 -13.49
C ASN A 68 -10.64 10.03 -13.69
N ASN A 69 -10.30 10.75 -12.61
CA ASN A 69 -9.44 11.93 -12.64
C ASN A 69 -7.94 11.58 -12.57
N TYR A 70 -7.59 10.33 -12.28
CA TYR A 70 -6.20 9.88 -12.22
C TYR A 70 -5.69 9.46 -13.59
N SER A 71 -5.45 10.44 -14.47
CA SER A 71 -4.98 10.23 -15.86
C SER A 71 -3.50 9.82 -15.98
N ASN A 72 -2.88 9.40 -14.88
CA ASN A 72 -1.45 9.16 -14.80
C ASN A 72 -1.09 7.71 -15.13
N SER A 73 0.02 7.53 -15.86
CA SER A 73 0.53 6.23 -16.28
C SER A 73 0.85 5.32 -15.07
N ALA A 74 0.94 4.00 -15.28
CA ALA A 74 1.30 3.07 -14.21
C ALA A 74 2.64 3.44 -13.52
N PHE A 75 3.58 4.03 -14.26
CA PHE A 75 4.84 4.53 -13.73
C PHE A 75 4.63 5.61 -12.66
N ASN A 76 3.73 6.56 -12.93
CA ASN A 76 3.43 7.65 -12.01
C ASN A 76 2.80 7.12 -10.72
N ARG A 77 1.96 6.08 -10.78
CA ARG A 77 1.35 5.45 -9.59
C ARG A 77 2.36 4.88 -8.61
N TYR A 78 3.41 4.21 -9.10
CA TYR A 78 4.46 3.68 -8.22
C TYR A 78 5.20 4.81 -7.50
N ASN A 79 5.60 5.84 -8.24
CA ASN A 79 6.34 6.98 -7.70
C ASN A 79 5.49 7.79 -6.71
N ASP A 80 4.24 8.08 -7.05
CA ASP A 80 3.30 8.81 -6.20
C ASP A 80 3.04 8.04 -4.89
N SER A 81 2.94 6.71 -4.96
CA SER A 81 2.80 5.83 -3.78
C SER A 81 4.04 5.88 -2.88
N ILE A 82 5.24 5.81 -3.45
CA ILE A 82 6.50 5.88 -2.68
C ILE A 82 6.62 7.25 -1.99
N ILE A 83 6.39 8.34 -2.72
CA ILE A 83 6.44 9.70 -2.18
C ILE A 83 5.43 9.88 -1.04
N LEU A 84 4.23 9.31 -1.15
CA LEU A 84 3.22 9.35 -0.10
C LEU A 84 3.70 8.65 1.18
N ILE A 85 4.24 7.44 1.04
CA ILE A 85 4.73 6.62 2.15
C ILE A 85 5.94 7.26 2.83
N GLU A 86 6.85 7.86 2.07
CA GLU A 86 8.06 8.50 2.60
C GLU A 86 7.75 9.69 3.52
N LYS A 87 6.58 10.34 3.37
CA LYS A 87 6.17 11.45 4.24
C LYS A 87 5.92 11.03 5.68
N ARG A 88 5.57 9.76 5.95
CA ARG A 88 5.19 9.26 7.28
C ARG A 88 5.62 7.80 7.48
N LYS A 89 6.82 7.63 8.04
CA LYS A 89 7.40 6.30 8.33
C LYS A 89 6.79 5.59 9.53
N ASP A 90 6.01 6.29 10.35
CA ASP A 90 5.31 5.77 11.53
C ASP A 90 3.95 5.12 11.21
N LEU A 91 3.49 5.21 9.96
CA LEU A 91 2.22 4.63 9.52
C LEU A 91 2.42 3.23 8.94
N TYR A 92 1.31 2.50 8.91
CA TYR A 92 1.19 1.23 8.19
C TYR A 92 0.33 1.41 6.95
N PHE A 93 0.59 0.63 5.91
CA PHE A 93 0.00 0.83 4.60
C PHE A 93 -0.60 -0.46 4.05
N GLU A 94 -1.78 -0.35 3.47
CA GLU A 94 -2.37 -1.36 2.58
C GLU A 94 -2.17 -0.91 1.14
N ILE A 95 -1.59 -1.78 0.30
CA ILE A 95 -1.38 -1.49 -1.12
C ILE A 95 -2.40 -2.28 -1.94
N ILE A 96 -3.36 -1.59 -2.54
CA ILE A 96 -4.42 -2.21 -3.33
C ILE A 96 -3.89 -2.41 -4.76
N THR A 97 -3.99 -3.63 -5.27
CA THR A 97 -3.48 -4.02 -6.59
C THR A 97 -4.56 -4.69 -7.44
N LYS A 98 -4.40 -4.67 -8.77
CA LYS A 98 -5.31 -5.31 -9.73
C LYS A 98 -5.08 -6.82 -9.87
#